data_AF-E8ZJ15-F1
#
_entry.id   AF-E8ZJ15-F1
#
_cell.length_a   1.000
_cell.length_b   1.000
_cell.length_c   1.000
_cell.angle_alpha   90.00
_cell.angle_beta   90.00
_cell.angle_gamma   90.00
#
_symmetry.space_group_name_H-M   'P 1'
#
loop_
_entity.id
_entity.type
_entity.pdbx_description
1 polymer ?
#
loop_
_entity_poly.entity_id
_entity_poly.type
_entity_poly.pdbx_seq_one_letter_code
_entity_poly.pdbx_strand_id
1 'polypeptide(L)'
;MFSLPLLSDSGAQDYVAVVAAILGACSILYAFLPTVIGTYKSKNTVGVNTLMFLLHLGCGLCFFYGALFFFIESLNKSWHLITQASTFMCLNFVTTMGTLYVLLLKDQNRKEAKKYGISELEHYNQYCRAYSDSKSASN
;
A
#
# COMPACT_ATOMS: atom_id res chain seq x y z
N MET A 1 18.05 -31.83 -36.50
CA MET A 1 17.80 -30.53 -37.15
C MET A 1 16.37 -30.13 -36.81
N PHE A 2 16.18 -29.43 -35.68
CA PHE A 2 14.89 -28.87 -35.27
C PHE A 2 15.19 -27.46 -34.78
N SER A 3 15.07 -26.49 -35.67
CA SER A 3 15.11 -25.08 -35.31
C SER A 3 13.71 -24.69 -34.86
N LEU A 4 13.53 -24.48 -33.55
CA LEU A 4 12.37 -23.78 -33.04
C LEU A 4 12.44 -22.33 -33.58
N PRO A 5 11.36 -21.78 -34.17
CA PRO A 5 11.37 -20.41 -34.63
C PRO A 5 11.50 -19.52 -33.40
N LEU A 6 12.64 -18.84 -33.35
CA LEU A 6 12.91 -17.69 -32.52
C LEU A 6 11.72 -16.75 -32.67
N LEU A 7 10.89 -16.64 -31.62
CA LEU A 7 9.91 -15.58 -31.46
C LEU A 7 10.69 -14.25 -31.40
N SER A 8 10.99 -13.73 -32.58
CA SER A 8 11.38 -12.35 -32.79
C SER A 8 10.14 -11.50 -32.54
N ASP A 9 9.86 -11.21 -31.27
CA ASP A 9 8.86 -10.22 -30.90
C ASP A 9 9.24 -9.58 -29.57
N SER A 10 10.33 -8.81 -29.58
CA SER A 10 10.79 -8.05 -28.42
C SER A 10 9.67 -7.16 -27.84
N GLY A 11 8.72 -6.72 -28.67
CA GLY A 11 7.57 -5.93 -28.22
C GLY A 11 6.51 -6.73 -27.44
N ALA A 12 6.19 -7.97 -27.84
CA ALA A 12 5.13 -8.75 -27.20
C ALA A 12 5.50 -9.19 -25.77
N GLN A 13 6.78 -9.54 -25.54
CA GLN A 13 7.27 -9.87 -24.19
C GLN A 13 7.24 -8.66 -23.26
N ASP A 14 7.51 -7.45 -23.79
CA ASP A 14 7.44 -6.21 -23.02
C ASP A 14 6.01 -5.95 -22.53
N TYR A 15 4.98 -6.07 -23.39
CA TYR A 15 3.60 -5.84 -22.97
C TYR A 15 3.10 -6.83 -21.90
N VAL A 16 3.47 -8.11 -22.02
CA VAL A 16 3.09 -9.13 -21.02
C VAL A 16 3.72 -8.82 -19.66
N ALA A 17 4.99 -8.41 -19.63
CA ALA A 17 5.68 -8.02 -18.41
C ALA A 17 5.02 -6.80 -17.74
N VAL A 18 4.61 -5.80 -18.54
CA VAL A 18 3.90 -4.61 -18.04
C VAL A 18 2.56 -4.97 -17.40
N VAL A 19 1.74 -5.76 -18.09
CA VAL A 19 0.42 -6.19 -17.58
C VAL A 19 0.58 -7.02 -16.31
N ALA A 20 1.51 -7.97 -16.28
CA ALA A 20 1.78 -8.78 -15.10
C ALA A 20 2.22 -7.93 -13.91
N ALA A 21 3.07 -6.93 -14.12
CA ALA A 21 3.53 -6.04 -13.08
C ALA A 21 2.40 -5.14 -12.54
N ILE A 22 1.51 -4.63 -13.40
CA ILE A 22 0.33 -3.85 -12.97
C ILE A 22 -0.63 -4.73 -12.15
N LEU A 23 -0.92 -5.94 -12.63
CA LEU A 23 -1.79 -6.88 -11.91
C LEU A 23 -1.19 -7.29 -10.56
N GLY A 24 0.12 -7.49 -10.49
CA GLY A 24 0.84 -7.73 -9.25
C GLY A 24 0.69 -6.57 -8.27
N ALA A 25 0.92 -5.33 -8.72
CA ALA A 25 0.76 -4.14 -7.88
C ALA A 25 -0.69 -3.95 -7.39
N CYS A 26 -1.68 -4.16 -8.26
CA CYS A 26 -3.10 -4.11 -7.90
C CYS A 26 -3.47 -5.21 -6.89
N SER A 27 -2.93 -6.42 -7.04
CA SER A 27 -3.19 -7.54 -6.13
C SER A 27 -2.65 -7.26 -4.72
N ILE A 28 -1.44 -6.71 -4.63
CA ILE A 28 -0.86 -6.26 -3.36
C ILE A 28 -1.77 -5.18 -2.74
N LEU A 29 -2.12 -4.13 -3.50
CA LEU A 29 -3.00 -3.08 -2.99
C LEU A 29 -4.32 -3.65 -2.48
N TYR A 30 -4.97 -4.54 -3.25
CA TYR A 30 -6.25 -5.14 -2.88
C TYR A 30 -6.14 -6.00 -1.61
N ALA A 31 -5.03 -6.72 -1.40
CA ALA A 31 -4.81 -7.49 -0.18
C ALA A 31 -4.69 -6.60 1.07
N PHE A 32 -4.12 -5.39 0.93
CA PHE A 32 -3.88 -4.48 2.05
C PHE A 32 -5.03 -3.50 2.31
N LEU A 33 -5.77 -3.15 1.27
CA LEU A 33 -6.77 -2.10 1.30
C LEU A 33 -7.88 -2.33 2.36
N PRO A 34 -8.46 -3.53 2.53
CA PRO A 34 -9.46 -3.78 3.57
C PRO A 34 -8.93 -3.51 4.97
N THR A 35 -7.68 -3.88 5.24
CA THR A 35 -7.03 -3.67 6.56
C THR A 35 -6.80 -2.20 6.83
N VAL A 36 -6.33 -1.44 5.83
CA VAL A 36 -6.12 0.01 5.94
C VAL A 36 -7.44 0.73 6.15
N ILE A 37 -8.47 0.42 5.36
CA ILE A 37 -9.81 1.02 5.49
C ILE A 37 -10.44 0.65 6.83
N GLY A 38 -10.36 -0.61 7.24
CA GLY A 38 -10.87 -1.09 8.53
C GLY A 38 -10.24 -0.35 9.71
N THR A 39 -8.90 -0.23 9.69
CA THR A 39 -8.15 0.53 10.69
C THR A 39 -8.51 2.03 10.64
N TYR A 40 -8.65 2.62 9.45
CA TYR A 40 -9.03 4.02 9.29
C TYR A 40 -10.41 4.33 9.88
N LYS A 41 -11.39 3.45 9.63
CA LYS A 41 -12.77 3.63 10.12
C LYS A 41 -12.90 3.37 11.62
N SER A 42 -12.38 2.23 12.08
CA SER A 42 -12.53 1.80 13.47
C SER A 42 -11.57 2.47 14.44
N LYS A 43 -10.47 3.05 13.93
CA LYS A 43 -9.28 3.45 14.71
C LYS A 43 -8.66 2.32 15.52
N ASN A 44 -9.09 1.07 15.30
CA ASN A 44 -8.59 -0.08 16.01
C ASN A 44 -7.24 -0.49 15.44
N THR A 45 -6.20 -0.43 16.27
CA THR A 45 -4.85 -0.90 15.92
C THR A 45 -4.46 -2.14 16.71
N VAL A 46 -5.35 -2.66 17.57
CA VAL A 46 -5.11 -3.87 18.35
C VAL A 46 -4.96 -5.05 17.40
N GLY A 47 -3.87 -5.80 17.53
CA GLY A 47 -3.53 -6.91 16.62
C GLY A 47 -2.79 -6.51 15.34
N VAL A 48 -2.63 -5.21 15.05
CA VAL A 48 -1.77 -4.78 13.92
C VAL A 48 -0.31 -5.12 14.22
N ASN A 49 0.30 -5.91 13.34
CA ASN A 49 1.71 -6.25 13.40
C ASN A 49 2.58 -5.11 12.84
N THR A 50 3.23 -4.36 13.73
CA THR A 50 4.09 -3.22 13.37
C THR A 50 5.24 -3.60 12.44
N LEU A 51 5.88 -4.76 12.65
CA LEU A 51 7.02 -5.18 11.82
C LEU A 51 6.58 -5.44 10.37
N MET A 52 5.42 -6.10 10.20
CA MET A 52 4.83 -6.32 8.88
C MET A 52 4.57 -4.99 8.17
N PHE A 53 3.94 -4.03 8.85
CA PHE A 53 3.65 -2.72 8.24
C PHE A 53 4.91 -1.88 7.97
N LEU A 54 5.95 -1.99 8.81
CA LEU A 54 7.25 -1.36 8.57
C LEU A 54 7.95 -1.95 7.33
N LEU A 55 7.90 -3.28 7.17
CA LEU A 55 8.42 -3.93 5.97
C LEU A 55 7.69 -3.43 4.72
N HIS A 56 6.36 -3.33 4.76
CA HIS A 56 5.57 -2.81 3.64
C HIS A 56 5.86 -1.34 3.35
N LEU A 57 6.06 -0.52 4.39
CA LEU A 57 6.47 0.86 4.22
C LEU A 57 7.83 0.96 3.51
N GLY A 58 8.80 0.13 3.93
CA GLY A 58 10.13 0.07 3.31
C GLY A 58 10.05 -0.35 1.83
N CYS A 59 9.38 -1.46 1.54
CA CYS A 59 9.18 -1.93 0.16
C CYS A 59 8.42 -0.90 -0.69
N GLY A 60 7.36 -0.31 -0.13
CA GLY A 60 6.55 0.71 -0.81
C GLY A 60 7.36 1.96 -1.18
N LEU A 61 8.23 2.44 -0.28
CA LEU A 61 9.14 3.54 -0.57
C LEU A 61 10.15 3.17 -1.66
N CYS A 62 10.76 1.98 -1.59
CA CYS A 62 11.70 1.52 -2.62
C CYS A 62 11.03 1.46 -4.01
N PHE A 63 9.83 0.89 -4.10
CA PHE A 63 9.11 0.81 -5.36
C PHE A 63 8.58 2.16 -5.84
N PHE A 64 8.19 3.06 -4.93
CA PHE A 64 7.82 4.42 -5.28
C PHE A 64 8.99 5.18 -5.90
N TYR A 65 10.18 5.17 -5.28
CA TYR A 65 11.36 5.82 -5.84
C TYR A 65 11.84 5.16 -7.13
N GLY A 66 11.77 3.82 -7.22
CA GLY A 66 12.03 3.10 -8.47
C GLY A 66 11.11 3.56 -9.61
N ALA A 67 9.81 3.69 -9.32
CA ALA A 67 8.83 4.19 -10.28
C ALA A 67 9.05 5.67 -10.63
N LEU A 68 9.51 6.49 -9.68
CA LEU A 68 9.87 7.89 -9.92
C LEU A 68 11.07 8.02 -10.88
N PHE A 69 12.14 7.25 -10.66
CA PHE A 69 13.28 7.23 -11.59
C PHE A 69 12.87 6.74 -12.97
N PHE A 70 12.06 5.68 -13.03
CA PHE A 70 11.50 5.18 -14.29
C PHE A 70 10.62 6.22 -15.00
N PHE A 71 9.84 7.00 -14.24
CA PHE A 71 9.01 8.09 -14.77
C PHE A 71 9.87 9.19 -15.39
N ILE A 72 10.91 9.66 -14.67
CA ILE A 72 11.85 10.67 -15.16
C ILE A 72 12.51 10.21 -16.46
N GLU A 73 12.96 8.96 -16.51
CA GLU A 73 13.57 8.38 -17.71
C GLU A 73 12.58 8.29 -18.89
N SER A 74 11.28 8.17 -18.59
CA SER A 74 10.23 8.01 -19.58
C SER A 74 9.75 9.33 -20.21
N LEU A 75 10.01 10.48 -19.57
CA LEU A 75 9.49 11.80 -20.00
C LEU A 75 9.80 12.16 -21.46
N ASN A 76 10.95 11.70 -21.99
CA ASN A 76 11.39 12.00 -23.35
C ASN A 76 11.29 10.80 -24.30
N LYS A 77 10.68 9.68 -23.87
CA LYS A 77 10.64 8.44 -24.65
C LYS A 77 9.30 8.24 -25.34
N SER A 78 8.26 7.92 -24.57
CA SER A 78 6.95 7.56 -25.13
C SER A 78 5.84 7.72 -24.10
N TRP A 79 4.64 8.04 -24.59
CA TRP A 79 3.47 8.24 -23.71
C TRP A 79 3.08 6.97 -22.93
N HIS A 80 3.29 5.78 -23.52
CA HIS A 80 2.97 4.51 -22.85
C HIS A 80 3.88 4.24 -21.65
N LEU A 81 5.18 4.55 -21.75
CA LEU A 81 6.12 4.39 -20.63
C LEU A 81 5.82 5.40 -19.52
N ILE A 82 5.49 6.64 -19.88
CA ILE A 82 5.05 7.67 -18.92
C ILE A 82 3.80 7.19 -18.16
N THR A 83 2.81 6.68 -18.89
CA THR A 83 1.56 6.18 -18.30
C THR A 83 1.85 5.01 -17.35
N GLN A 84 2.66 4.05 -17.77
CA GLN A 84 3.06 2.90 -16.95
C GLN A 84 3.78 3.34 -15.67
N ALA A 85 4.81 4.17 -15.79
CA ALA A 85 5.59 4.65 -14.66
C ALA A 85 4.70 5.44 -13.68
N SER A 86 3.77 6.26 -14.21
CA SER A 86 2.78 6.99 -13.41
C SER A 86 1.87 6.04 -12.63
N THR A 87 1.38 4.97 -13.27
CA THR A 87 0.54 3.96 -12.60
C THR A 87 1.29 3.29 -11.45
N PHE A 88 2.54 2.84 -11.67
CA PHE A 88 3.36 2.25 -10.61
C PHE A 88 3.62 3.24 -9.47
N MET A 89 3.93 4.49 -9.81
CA MET A 89 4.17 5.54 -8.84
C MET A 89 2.92 5.78 -7.98
N CYS A 90 1.74 5.93 -8.59
CA CYS A 90 0.48 6.12 -7.89
C CYS A 90 0.11 4.93 -6.97
N LEU A 91 0.21 3.69 -7.47
CA LEU A 91 -0.13 2.50 -6.68
C LEU A 91 0.77 2.34 -5.45
N ASN A 92 2.07 2.56 -5.63
CA ASN A 92 3.03 2.47 -4.53
C ASN A 92 2.87 3.66 -3.57
N PHE A 93 2.54 4.85 -4.07
CA PHE A 93 2.25 6.01 -3.21
C PHE A 93 1.06 5.76 -2.30
N VAL A 94 -0.08 5.30 -2.86
CA VAL A 94 -1.29 4.99 -2.06
C VAL A 94 -1.00 3.91 -1.02
N THR A 95 -0.29 2.84 -1.41
CA THR A 95 0.08 1.76 -0.50
C THR A 95 1.00 2.25 0.63
N THR A 96 2.00 3.06 0.30
CA THR A 96 2.95 3.64 1.25
C THR A 96 2.25 4.58 2.22
N MET A 97 1.35 5.44 1.74
CA MET A 97 0.60 6.35 2.60
C MET A 97 -0.40 5.61 3.50
N GLY A 98 -1.05 4.57 2.99
CA GLY A 98 -1.95 3.73 3.79
C GLY A 98 -1.21 2.99 4.91
N THR A 99 -0.03 2.44 4.62
CA THR A 99 0.79 1.74 5.63
C THR A 99 1.38 2.71 6.64
N LEU A 100 1.87 3.87 6.20
CA LEU A 100 2.32 4.94 7.09
C LEU A 100 1.21 5.40 8.03
N TYR A 101 0.00 5.61 7.50
CA TYR A 101 -1.16 6.00 8.31
C TYR A 101 -1.44 5.01 9.44
N VAL A 102 -1.47 3.71 9.13
CA VAL A 102 -1.70 2.66 10.12
C VAL A 102 -0.60 2.65 11.18
N LEU A 103 0.66 2.82 10.79
CA LEU A 103 1.79 2.89 11.73
C LEU A 103 1.72 4.11 12.65
N LEU A 104 1.40 5.28 12.10
CA LEU A 104 1.24 6.50 12.89
C LEU A 104 0.10 6.36 13.90
N LEU A 105 -1.02 5.81 13.47
CA LEU A 105 -2.15 5.57 14.36
C LEU A 105 -1.81 4.54 15.46
N LYS A 106 -1.06 3.49 15.11
CA LYS A 106 -0.56 2.48 16.07
C LYS A 106 0.33 3.12 17.13
N ASP A 107 1.25 4.00 16.72
CA ASP A 107 2.13 4.71 17.64
C ASP A 107 1.36 5.70 18.54
N GLN A 108 0.40 6.43 17.97
CA GLN A 108 -0.50 7.32 18.73
C GLN A 108 -1.28 6.55 19.79
N ASN A 109 -1.98 5.48 19.41
CA ASN A 109 -2.76 4.65 20.34
C ASN A 109 -1.88 4.06 21.45
N ARG A 110 -0.64 3.62 21.14
CA ARG A 110 0.30 3.13 22.16
C ARG A 110 0.78 4.22 23.10
N LYS A 111 1.02 5.44 22.60
CA LYS A 111 1.44 6.59 23.42
C LYS A 111 0.31 7.04 24.34
N GLU A 112 -0.91 7.09 23.84
CA GLU A 112 -2.09 7.45 24.65
C GLU A 112 -2.38 6.40 25.71
N ALA A 113 -2.40 5.10 25.34
CA ALA A 113 -2.55 4.02 26.31
C ALA A 113 -1.50 4.09 27.44
N LYS A 114 -0.23 4.34 27.09
CA LYS A 114 0.85 4.56 28.07
C LYS A 114 0.62 5.78 28.95
N LYS A 115 0.11 6.89 28.40
CA LYS A 115 -0.18 8.12 29.17
C LYS A 115 -1.24 7.87 30.24
N TYR A 116 -2.22 7.03 29.96
CA TYR A 116 -3.28 6.67 30.90
C TYR A 116 -2.95 5.45 31.77
N GLY A 117 -1.80 4.79 31.54
CA GLY A 117 -1.41 3.57 32.27
C GLY A 117 -2.28 2.35 31.94
N ILE A 118 -2.98 2.36 30.80
CA ILE A 118 -3.88 1.29 30.36
C ILE A 118 -3.30 0.53 29.17
N SER A 119 -3.85 -0.64 28.86
CA SER A 119 -3.50 -1.39 27.66
C SER A 119 -4.05 -0.75 26.38
N GLU A 120 -3.44 -1.05 25.22
CA GLU A 120 -3.93 -0.59 23.91
C GLU A 120 -5.37 -1.07 23.63
N LEU A 121 -5.74 -2.27 24.13
CA LEU A 121 -7.08 -2.82 24.01
C LEU A 121 -8.10 -2.06 24.87
N GLU A 122 -7.75 -1.72 26.11
CA GLU A 122 -8.60 -0.91 26.97
C GLU A 122 -8.79 0.50 26.40
N HIS A 123 -7.70 1.09 25.88
CA HIS A 123 -7.77 2.38 25.19
C HIS A 123 -8.74 2.34 24.00
N TYR A 124 -8.64 1.32 23.15
CA TYR A 124 -9.58 1.13 22.04
C TYR A 124 -11.04 1.01 22.51
N ASN A 125 -11.29 0.16 23.51
CA ASN A 125 -12.65 -0.08 24.00
C ASN A 125 -13.29 1.16 24.63
N GLN A 126 -12.50 1.99 25.33
CA GLN A 126 -13.01 3.17 26.02
C GLN A 126 -13.16 4.40 25.11
N TYR A 127 -12.20 4.65 24.21
CA TYR A 127 -12.11 5.92 23.50
C TYR A 127 -12.38 5.82 21.99
N CYS A 128 -12.07 4.68 21.37
CA CYS A 128 -12.21 4.53 19.92
C CYS A 128 -13.52 3.82 19.53
N ARG A 129 -13.93 2.80 20.28
CA ARG A 129 -15.14 2.01 19.99
C ARG A 129 -16.43 2.81 20.19
N ALA A 130 -16.52 3.59 21.27
CA ALA A 130 -17.64 4.50 21.49
C ALA A 130 -17.82 5.54 20.35
N TYR A 131 -16.71 5.97 19.74
CA TYR A 131 -16.73 6.86 18.58
C TYR A 131 -17.14 6.13 17.28
N SER A 132 -16.68 4.89 17.05
CA SER A 132 -17.08 4.12 15.87
C SER A 132 -18.57 3.75 15.88
N ASP A 133 -19.09 3.41 17.06
CA ASP A 133 -20.46 2.95 17.23
C ASP A 133 -21.46 4.13 17.09
N SER A 134 -21.12 5.30 17.64
CA SER A 134 -21.93 6.52 17.47
C SER A 134 -21.98 7.01 16.02
N LYS A 135 -20.90 6.87 15.25
CA LYS A 135 -20.85 7.24 13.83
C LYS A 135 -21.53 6.23 12.90
N SER A 136 -21.65 4.97 13.32
CA SER A 136 -22.36 3.93 12.56
C SER A 136 -23.87 3.99 12.77
N ALA A 137 -24.33 4.54 13.91
CA ALA A 137 -25.75 4.76 14.21
C ALA A 137 -26.35 6.01 13.54
N SER A 138 -25.52 6.88 12.94
CA SER A 138 -25.93 8.15 12.32
C SER A 138 -25.99 8.10 10.78
N ASN A 139 -25.73 6.94 10.15
CA ASN A 139 -25.85 6.70 8.72
C ASN A 139 -26.94 5.67 8.45
#